data_AF-A0A182TBQ1-F1
#
_entry.id   AF-A0A182TBQ1-F1
#
_cell.length_a   1.000
_cell.length_b   1.000
_cell.length_c   1.000
_cell.angle_alpha   90.00
_cell.angle_beta   90.00
_cell.angle_gamma   90.00
#
_symmetry.space_group_name_H-M   'P 1'
#
loop_
_entity.id
_entity.type
_entity.pdbx_description
1 polymer ?
#
loop_
_entity_poly.entity_id
_entity_poly.type
_entity_poly.pdbx_seq_one_letter_code
_entity_poly.pdbx_strand_id
1 'polypeptide(L)'
;MFSSGEKVQVDKYDKYKNSLDAVHQESFSFALMVCAQIRLKLIEHFATIKKKPRCSPIPYLFNRCLMEVDIANCPSDRWMNSTLCDVFMMKLKQKYGKGIQRKSS
;
A
#
# COMPACT_ATOMS: atom_id res chain seq x y z
N MET A 1 15.41 7.75 8.88
CA MET A 1 15.41 9.22 8.72
C MET A 1 14.63 9.61 7.47
N PHE A 2 13.40 10.10 7.65
CA PHE A 2 12.59 10.69 6.58
C PHE A 2 12.97 12.16 6.44
N SER A 3 13.91 12.44 5.55
CA SER A 3 14.25 13.79 5.13
C SER A 3 13.02 14.45 4.50
N SER A 4 12.65 15.64 4.98
CA SER A 4 11.70 16.57 4.35
C SER A 4 10.32 15.98 4.02
N GLY A 5 9.53 15.76 5.08
CA GLY A 5 8.06 15.84 5.26
C GLY A 5 7.04 15.46 4.17
N GLU A 6 7.36 15.56 2.89
CA GLU A 6 6.39 15.43 1.81
C GLU A 6 6.85 14.52 0.67
N LYS A 7 8.15 14.30 0.43
CA LYS A 7 8.60 13.49 -0.71
C LYS A 7 8.86 12.03 -0.29
N VAL A 8 8.07 11.12 -0.87
CA VAL A 8 8.36 9.68 -0.84
C VAL A 8 9.71 9.46 -1.51
N GLN A 9 10.63 8.78 -0.82
CA GLN A 9 11.95 8.44 -1.38
C GLN A 9 11.81 7.23 -2.30
N VAL A 10 11.38 7.48 -3.54
CA VAL A 10 11.05 6.45 -4.54
C VAL A 10 12.19 5.43 -4.69
N ASP A 11 13.44 5.89 -4.75
CA ASP A 11 14.63 5.03 -4.84
C ASP A 11 14.73 3.97 -3.74
N LYS A 12 14.23 4.27 -2.52
CA LYS A 12 14.24 3.31 -1.42
C LYS A 12 13.19 2.21 -1.62
N TYR A 13 12.04 2.56 -2.17
CA TYR A 13 10.99 1.59 -2.49
C TYR A 13 11.38 0.75 -3.70
N ASP A 14 12.04 1.34 -4.70
CA ASP A 14 12.58 0.57 -5.83
C ASP A 14 13.72 -0.36 -5.40
N LYS A 15 14.62 0.09 -4.53
CA LYS A 15 15.65 -0.77 -3.96
C LYS A 15 15.05 -1.93 -3.16
N TYR A 16 14.02 -1.67 -2.35
CA TYR A 16 13.32 -2.72 -1.62
C TYR A 16 12.65 -3.71 -2.57
N LYS A 17 11.87 -3.21 -3.54
CA LYS A 17 11.24 -4.03 -4.59
C LYS A 17 12.25 -4.95 -5.24
N ASN A 18 13.34 -4.41 -5.75
CA ASN A 18 14.36 -5.16 -6.48
C ASN A 18 15.11 -6.20 -5.63
N SER A 19 14.96 -6.16 -4.29
CA SER A 19 15.50 -7.17 -3.38
C SER A 19 14.57 -8.37 -3.16
N LEU A 20 13.31 -8.29 -3.61
CA LEU A 20 12.32 -9.37 -3.51
C LEU A 20 12.47 -10.37 -4.66
N ASP A 21 11.88 -11.56 -4.54
CA ASP A 21 11.72 -12.47 -5.68
C ASP A 21 10.75 -11.90 -6.73
N ALA A 22 10.78 -12.46 -7.94
CA ALA A 22 10.02 -11.95 -9.07
C ALA A 22 8.50 -11.84 -8.81
N VAL A 23 7.94 -12.75 -8.02
CA VAL A 23 6.50 -12.78 -7.76
C VAL A 23 6.12 -11.65 -6.79
N HIS A 24 6.92 -11.45 -5.74
CA HIS A 24 6.72 -10.33 -4.81
C HIS A 24 7.08 -8.98 -5.42
N GLN A 25 8.03 -8.92 -6.37
CA GLN A 25 8.30 -7.70 -7.15
C GLN A 25 7.07 -7.21 -7.90
N GLU A 26 6.33 -8.13 -8.52
CA GLU A 26 5.12 -7.78 -9.27
C GLU A 26 4.00 -7.29 -8.35
N SER A 27 3.75 -8.01 -7.25
CA SER A 27 2.77 -7.61 -6.22
C SER A 27 3.09 -6.22 -5.65
N PHE A 28 4.35 -6.01 -5.28
CA PHE A 28 4.79 -4.74 -4.70
C PHE A 28 4.76 -3.59 -5.72
N SER A 29 5.04 -3.86 -7.00
CA SER A 29 4.90 -2.86 -8.07
C SER A 29 3.46 -2.38 -8.23
N PHE A 30 2.51 -3.31 -8.20
CA PHE A 30 1.09 -2.98 -8.23
C PHE A 30 0.68 -2.15 -7.00
N ALA A 31 1.15 -2.55 -5.81
CA ALA A 31 0.89 -1.79 -4.58
C ALA A 31 1.45 -0.36 -4.66
N LEU A 32 2.65 -0.16 -5.19
CA LEU A 32 3.24 1.17 -5.40
C LEU A 32 2.37 2.04 -6.31
N MET A 33 1.87 1.50 -7.42
CA MET A 33 1.00 2.21 -8.37
C MET A 33 -0.30 2.67 -7.70
N VAL A 34 -1.02 1.74 -7.05
CA VAL A 34 -2.31 2.03 -6.38
C VAL A 34 -2.11 3.04 -5.24
N CYS A 35 -1.09 2.83 -4.41
CA CYS A 35 -0.86 3.66 -3.23
C CYS A 35 -0.30 5.05 -3.58
N ALA A 36 0.36 5.21 -4.73
CA ALA A 36 0.74 6.54 -5.22
C ALA A 36 -0.49 7.42 -5.48
N GLN A 37 -1.54 6.87 -6.09
CA GLN A 37 -2.80 7.60 -6.31
C GLN A 37 -3.49 7.96 -5.00
N ILE A 38 -3.50 7.04 -4.03
CA ILE A 38 -4.06 7.30 -2.70
C ILE A 38 -3.27 8.40 -1.98
N ARG A 39 -1.93 8.40 -2.09
CA ARG A 39 -1.10 9.45 -1.50
C ARG A 39 -1.46 10.84 -2.04
N LEU A 40 -1.72 10.98 -3.33
CA LEU A 40 -2.15 12.26 -3.92
C LEU A 40 -3.46 12.75 -3.25
N LYS A 41 -4.46 11.87 -3.14
CA LYS A 41 -5.72 12.17 -2.45
C LYS A 41 -5.52 12.54 -0.97
N LEU A 42 -4.58 11.88 -0.29
CA LEU A 42 -4.24 12.20 1.10
C LEU A 42 -3.59 13.58 1.22
N ILE A 43 -2.66 13.93 0.33
CA ILE A 43 -2.04 15.26 0.30
C ILE A 43 -3.12 16.33 0.11
N GLU A 44 -4.00 16.16 -0.87
CA GLU A 44 -5.12 17.07 -1.13
C GLU A 44 -6.04 17.19 0.11
N HIS A 45 -6.44 16.07 0.70
CA HIS A 45 -7.28 16.07 1.89
C HIS A 45 -6.63 16.83 3.05
N PHE A 46 -5.38 16.49 3.40
CA PHE A 46 -4.67 17.11 4.53
C PHE A 46 -4.24 18.56 4.27
N ALA A 47 -4.18 19.01 3.02
CA ALA A 47 -3.99 20.43 2.69
C ALA A 47 -5.19 21.29 3.11
N THR A 48 -6.40 20.72 3.12
CA THR A 48 -7.64 21.45 3.50
C THR A 48 -7.92 21.48 5.00
N ILE A 49 -7.21 20.66 5.80
CA ILE A 49 -7.46 20.57 7.24
C ILE A 49 -6.83 21.75 7.98
N LYS A 50 -7.67 22.54 8.66
CA LYS A 50 -7.26 23.72 9.44
C LYS A 50 -6.36 23.38 10.64
N LYS A 51 -6.68 22.29 11.36
CA LYS A 51 -5.89 21.82 12.52
C LYS A 51 -4.98 20.68 12.10
N LYS A 52 -3.74 21.00 11.73
CA LYS A 52 -2.76 20.00 11.32
C LYS A 52 -2.28 19.19 12.54
N PRO A 53 -2.19 17.85 12.43
CA PRO A 53 -1.57 17.04 13.48
C PRO A 53 -0.09 17.39 13.63
N ARG A 54 0.48 17.06 14.81
CA ARG A 54 1.90 17.31 15.12
C ARG A 54 2.86 16.64 14.14
N CYS A 55 2.47 15.48 13.60
CA CYS A 55 3.21 14.75 12.57
C CYS A 55 2.32 14.59 11.35
N SER A 56 2.90 14.66 10.15
CA SER A 56 2.17 14.33 8.92
C SER A 56 1.71 12.86 8.96
N PRO A 57 0.41 12.57 8.78
CA PRO A 57 -0.10 11.20 8.74
C PRO A 57 0.15 10.52 7.38
N ILE A 58 0.55 11.29 6.37
CA ILE A 58 0.71 10.82 4.99
C ILE A 58 1.70 9.65 4.89
N PRO A 59 2.90 9.67 5.51
CA PRO A 59 3.83 8.55 5.42
C PRO A 59 3.28 7.26 6.03
N TYR A 60 2.58 7.35 7.16
CA TYR A 60 1.96 6.19 7.81
C TYR A 60 0.86 5.60 6.92
N LEU A 61 -0.04 6.45 6.42
CA LEU A 61 -1.16 6.01 5.58
C LEU A 61 -0.69 5.43 4.24
N PHE A 62 0.39 5.98 3.67
CA PHE A 62 1.02 5.44 2.47
C PHE A 62 1.61 4.05 2.71
N ASN A 63 2.42 3.86 3.76
CA ASN A 63 2.99 2.55 4.08
C ASN A 63 1.91 1.52 4.45
N ARG A 64 0.87 1.95 5.17
CA ARG A 64 -0.29 1.11 5.47
C ARG A 64 -1.01 0.67 4.18
N CYS A 65 -1.15 1.58 3.22
CA CYS A 65 -1.70 1.23 1.91
C CYS A 65 -0.82 0.17 1.22
N LEU A 66 0.49 0.36 1.18
CA LEU A 66 1.40 -0.60 0.53
C LEU A 66 1.23 -1.99 1.12
N MET A 67 1.27 -2.12 2.45
CA MET A 67 1.08 -3.39 3.15
C MET A 67 -0.29 -4.00 2.85
N GLU A 68 -1.37 -3.23 2.94
CA GLU A 68 -2.72 -3.74 2.70
C GLU A 68 -2.91 -4.20 1.24
N VAL A 69 -2.49 -3.39 0.26
CA VAL A 69 -2.63 -3.73 -1.17
C VAL A 69 -1.72 -4.90 -1.55
N ASP A 70 -0.50 -4.95 -1.01
CA ASP A 70 0.44 -6.05 -1.27
C ASP A 70 -0.08 -7.39 -0.74
N ILE A 71 -0.58 -7.44 0.50
CA ILE A 71 -1.23 -8.65 1.04
C ILE A 71 -2.42 -9.05 0.17
N ALA A 72 -3.17 -8.07 -0.34
CA ALA A 72 -4.36 -8.37 -1.11
C ALA A 72 -4.08 -8.90 -2.53
N ASN A 73 -2.87 -8.64 -3.05
CA ASN A 73 -2.36 -9.21 -4.29
C ASN A 73 -1.40 -10.38 -4.04
N CYS A 74 -1.35 -10.88 -2.80
CA CYS A 74 -0.51 -12.01 -2.42
C CYS A 74 -0.79 -13.21 -3.36
N PRO A 75 0.26 -13.81 -3.94
CA PRO A 75 0.15 -14.96 -4.84
C PRO A 75 -0.59 -16.13 -4.20
N SER A 76 -1.38 -16.86 -4.98
CA SER A 76 -2.17 -17.99 -4.48
C SER A 76 -1.33 -19.12 -3.87
N ASP A 77 -0.11 -19.36 -4.37
CA ASP A 77 0.82 -20.36 -3.84
C ASP A 77 1.45 -19.94 -2.50
N ARG A 78 1.40 -18.65 -2.16
CA ARG A 78 1.90 -18.07 -0.89
C ARG A 78 0.80 -17.71 0.08
N TRP A 79 -0.45 -17.78 -0.35
CA TRP A 79 -1.61 -17.43 0.47
C TRP A 79 -1.83 -18.47 1.57
N MET A 80 -1.95 -17.99 2.82
CA MET A 80 -2.36 -18.82 3.93
C MET A 80 -3.89 -18.89 3.98
N ASN A 81 -4.45 -20.08 3.75
CA ASN A 81 -5.88 -20.32 3.90
C ASN A 81 -6.26 -20.27 5.38
N SER A 82 -6.82 -19.15 5.82
CA SER A 82 -7.36 -18.98 7.16
C SER A 82 -8.56 -18.03 7.14
N THR A 83 -9.50 -18.23 8.05
CA THR A 83 -10.67 -17.35 8.22
C THR A 83 -10.25 -15.91 8.49
N LEU A 84 -9.13 -15.69 9.19
CA LEU A 84 -8.58 -14.36 9.44
C LEU A 84 -8.19 -13.66 8.14
N CYS A 85 -7.50 -14.37 7.26
CA CYS A 85 -7.09 -13.88 5.95
C CYS A 85 -8.31 -13.58 5.06
N ASP A 86 -9.36 -14.40 5.10
CA ASP A 86 -10.60 -14.15 4.35
C ASP A 86 -11.34 -12.88 4.81
N VAL A 87 -11.50 -12.72 6.13
CA VAL A 87 -12.10 -11.51 6.73
C VAL A 87 -11.28 -10.27 6.39
N PHE A 88 -9.94 -10.38 6.42
CA PHE A 88 -9.07 -9.28 6.03
C PHE A 88 -9.29 -8.89 4.57
N MET A 89 -9.32 -9.86 3.65
CA MET A 89 -9.58 -9.60 2.23
C MET A 89 -10.93 -8.93 1.98
N MET A 90 -11.99 -9.33 2.70
CA MET A 90 -13.29 -8.68 2.59
C MET A 90 -13.21 -7.19 2.95
N LYS A 91 -12.53 -6.85 4.05
CA LYS A 91 -12.35 -5.45 4.49
C LYS A 91 -11.54 -4.64 3.48
N LEU A 92 -10.50 -5.23 2.89
CA LEU A 92 -9.69 -4.55 1.89
C LEU A 92 -10.45 -4.28 0.59
N LYS A 93 -11.27 -5.24 0.14
CA LYS A 93 -12.17 -5.04 -1.00
C LYS A 93 -13.18 -3.92 -0.76
N GLN A 94 -13.73 -3.82 0.46
CA GLN A 94 -14.62 -2.73 0.82
C GLN A 94 -13.92 -1.36 0.79
N LYS A 95 -12.66 -1.30 1.25
CA LYS A 95 -11.89 -0.06 1.36
C LYS A 95 -11.37 0.46 0.02
N TYR A 96 -10.86 -0.43 -0.83
CA TYR A 96 -10.12 -0.08 -2.05
C TYR A 96 -10.88 -0.42 -3.35
N GLY A 97 -11.98 -1.15 -3.28
CA GLY A 97 -12.84 -1.48 -4.42
C GLY A 97 -12.42 -2.75 -5.17
N LYS A 98 -13.05 -2.98 -6.34
CA LYS A 98 -12.96 -4.24 -7.11
C LYS A 98 -11.59 -4.53 -7.74
N GLY A 99 -10.67 -3.55 -7.74
CA GLY A 99 -9.30 -3.71 -8.22
C GLY A 99 -8.39 -4.50 -7.27
N ILE A 100 -8.89 -4.84 -6.08
CA ILE A 100 -8.20 -5.69 -5.12
C ILE A 100 -8.67 -7.14 -5.28
N GLN A 101 -7.82 -7.98 -5.86
CA GLN A 101 -8.08 -9.42 -6.03
C GLN A 101 -6.80 -10.21 -5.79
N ARG A 102 -6.95 -11.42 -5.23
CA ARG A 102 -5.84 -12.38 -5.20
C ARG A 102 -5.49 -12.70 -6.65
N LYS A 103 -4.22 -12.62 -7.03
CA LYS A 103 -3.78 -13.13 -8.32
C LYS A 103 -3.88 -14.65 -8.28
N SER A 104 -4.76 -15.20 -9.10
CA SER A 104 -4.73 -16.62 -9.45
C SER A 104 -3.54 -16.84 -10.38
N SER A 105 -2.71 -17.83 -10.04
CA SER A 105 -1.68 -18.40 -10.92
C SER A 105 -2.22 -18.79 -12.29
#